data_AF-K1DTU2-F1
#
_entry.id   AF-K1DTU2-F1
#
_cell.length_a   1.000
_cell.length_b   1.000
_cell.length_c   1.000
_cell.angle_alpha   90.00
_cell.angle_beta   90.00
_cell.angle_gamma   90.00
#
_symmetry.space_group_name_H-M   'P 1'
#
loop_
_entity.id
_entity.type
_entity.pdbx_description
1 polymer ?
#
loop_
_entity_poly.entity_id
_entity_poly.type
_entity_poly.pdbx_seq_one_letter_code
_entity_poly.pdbx_strand_id
1 'polypeptide(L)'
;MGAPKPGMIKPQQTTGEKVRATLGRMRPGAAHWVDTVFTIALVACALVGLRTVVFGWEWWQAAAAGVLLGLVLGHIQGTYRWPLVATTALGAVLYFLLGGPLAVRDDVKWGFLPTGTTFRDLLAGPTRGWMDLLTLVPPVDARGHVLAVPFFLALVGTATTYATARVTSSRLRLGVAPFVLLTVTIALGTSAPASPWVQGLVFVLLLVAWCVARDHLDPEVGIARPGARRPALSRVVAGAVLLGVAALVGGLLGPHLPGSGGERQVVRTDVVPGHDTNVLASPLSRYREFTATSPTGLYDRQLLQVDGVPATTPMRLATLDTWDGSTWGIAGRGSDRADAGRSFQQFGRRVGVLASDDTTQVKVTVPEGGYTGSWVLTTGRVEGIEFLDDTQERLEGQAWLNLSTNTVLVPPAIRPGDGYEVRTELPPKGAGALPESLPVASGSMPISGDASFVDGRIAAWKGDATDRWGQFRNIATTLREEGTYTDGTPATGDHAPSGDDDLAAQTQRFPAGHGLGRLDAFLNSDPLAGNDEQYASTLGLIGNRLGIPTRIVVGATATDDGVIRGRDIHAWVEVQQADGSWFQVLPQTFIPDMAEPGDPRRHGHDPVGGAGRRAAPA
;
A
#
# COMPACT_ATOMS: atom_id res chain seq x y z
N MET A 1 -26.95 -72.78 45.06
CA MET A 1 -26.55 -71.37 44.85
C MET A 1 -25.12 -71.20 45.32
N GLY A 2 -24.14 -71.21 44.41
CA GLY A 2 -22.73 -71.05 44.77
C GLY A 2 -22.37 -69.59 45.04
N ALA A 3 -21.58 -69.35 46.07
CA ALA A 3 -21.12 -68.01 46.43
C ALA A 3 -20.32 -67.34 45.29
N PRO A 4 -20.47 -66.02 45.06
CA PRO A 4 -19.78 -65.31 43.99
C PRO A 4 -18.26 -65.30 44.23
N LYS A 5 -17.49 -65.42 43.14
CA LYS A 5 -16.02 -65.46 43.18
C LYS A 5 -15.43 -64.16 43.80
N PRO A 6 -14.39 -64.24 44.63
CA PRO A 6 -13.70 -63.07 45.17
C PRO A 6 -13.11 -62.22 44.04
N GLY A 7 -13.51 -60.95 43.94
CA GLY A 7 -13.02 -59.99 42.93
C GLY A 7 -14.10 -59.30 42.09
N MET A 8 -15.37 -59.69 42.21
CA MET A 8 -16.48 -59.08 41.45
C MET A 8 -17.03 -57.76 42.03
N ILE A 9 -16.59 -57.35 43.23
CA ILE A 9 -16.95 -56.05 43.80
C ILE A 9 -15.77 -55.10 43.54
N LYS A 10 -15.83 -54.33 42.45
CA LYS A 10 -14.95 -53.17 42.28
C LYS A 10 -15.32 -52.18 43.38
N PRO A 11 -14.38 -51.76 44.25
CA PRO A 11 -14.69 -50.78 45.29
C PRO A 11 -15.24 -49.51 44.62
N GLN A 12 -16.38 -49.01 45.10
CA GLN A 12 -16.95 -47.74 44.64
C GLN A 12 -15.95 -46.63 45.01
N GLN A 13 -15.21 -46.16 44.01
CA GLN A 13 -14.30 -45.02 44.19
C GLN A 13 -15.12 -43.81 44.65
N THR A 14 -14.67 -43.21 45.75
CA THR A 14 -15.25 -41.98 46.28
C THR A 14 -15.09 -40.84 45.28
N THR A 15 -15.96 -39.81 45.35
CA THR A 15 -15.89 -38.64 44.46
C THR A 15 -14.51 -37.97 44.52
N GLY A 16 -13.88 -37.95 45.71
CA GLY A 16 -12.52 -37.43 45.89
C GLY A 16 -11.44 -38.26 45.18
N GLU A 17 -11.52 -39.58 45.21
CA GLU A 17 -10.59 -40.46 44.48
C GLU A 17 -10.75 -40.35 42.97
N LYS A 18 -11.98 -40.17 42.48
CA LYS A 18 -12.24 -39.91 41.05
C LYS A 18 -11.65 -38.57 40.61
N VAL A 19 -11.80 -37.51 41.40
CA VAL A 19 -11.21 -36.19 41.11
C VAL A 19 -9.68 -36.26 41.15
N ARG A 20 -9.10 -36.94 42.15
CA ARG A 20 -7.65 -37.10 42.28
C ARG A 20 -7.04 -37.94 41.16
N ALA A 21 -7.73 -39.00 40.73
CA ALA A 21 -7.34 -39.81 39.58
C ALA A 21 -7.44 -39.01 38.26
N THR A 22 -8.46 -38.17 38.13
CA THR A 22 -8.65 -37.26 36.99
C THR A 22 -7.54 -36.21 36.92
N LEU A 23 -7.25 -35.53 38.03
CA LEU A 23 -6.15 -34.57 38.16
C LEU A 23 -4.78 -35.22 37.98
N GLY A 24 -4.62 -36.47 38.43
CA GLY A 24 -3.39 -37.24 38.23
C GLY A 24 -3.07 -37.49 36.75
N ARG A 25 -4.09 -37.68 35.91
CA ARG A 25 -3.94 -37.85 34.45
C ARG A 25 -3.52 -36.55 33.73
N MET A 26 -3.76 -35.39 34.32
CA MET A 26 -3.33 -34.09 33.77
C MET A 26 -1.86 -33.77 34.01
N ARG A 27 -1.12 -34.54 34.83
CA ARG A 27 0.29 -34.23 35.10
C ARG A 27 1.16 -34.48 33.86
N PRO A 28 1.87 -33.46 33.32
CA PRO A 28 2.72 -33.65 32.17
C PRO A 28 3.97 -34.48 32.51
N GLY A 29 4.25 -35.51 31.72
CA GLY A 29 5.51 -36.25 31.77
C GLY A 29 6.59 -35.61 30.88
N ALA A 30 7.81 -36.14 30.90
CA ALA A 30 8.94 -35.61 30.12
C ALA A 30 8.64 -35.53 28.61
N ALA A 31 7.98 -36.54 28.03
CA ALA A 31 7.57 -36.52 26.63
C ALA A 31 6.57 -35.39 26.29
N HIS A 32 5.68 -35.04 27.23
CA HIS A 32 4.71 -33.95 27.05
C HIS A 32 5.41 -32.58 26.99
N TRP A 33 6.48 -32.41 27.75
CA TRP A 33 7.30 -31.20 27.70
C TRP A 33 8.04 -31.05 26.37
N VAL A 34 8.60 -32.14 25.84
CA VAL A 34 9.23 -32.14 24.51
C VAL A 34 8.21 -31.73 23.44
N ASP A 35 7.03 -32.34 23.42
CA ASP A 35 5.96 -31.98 22.48
C ASP A 35 5.50 -30.52 22.62
N THR A 36 5.44 -30.03 23.86
CA THR A 36 5.07 -28.64 24.14
C THR A 36 6.11 -27.67 23.58
N VAL A 37 7.41 -27.89 23.84
CA VAL A 37 8.49 -27.02 23.36
C VAL A 37 8.53 -26.96 21.84
N PHE A 38 8.49 -28.11 21.17
CA PHE A 38 8.50 -28.15 19.70
C PHE A 38 7.24 -27.56 19.09
N THR A 39 6.08 -27.75 19.72
CA THR A 39 4.83 -27.13 19.25
C THR A 39 4.92 -25.60 19.33
N ILE A 40 5.36 -25.06 20.48
CA ILE A 40 5.53 -23.61 20.65
C ILE A 40 6.52 -23.07 19.61
N ALA A 41 7.66 -23.75 19.41
CA ALA A 41 8.69 -23.31 18.47
C ALA A 41 8.21 -23.30 17.01
N LEU A 42 7.52 -24.36 16.56
CA LEU A 42 6.98 -24.46 15.20
C LEU A 42 5.86 -23.45 14.95
N VAL A 43 4.94 -23.31 15.90
CA VAL A 43 3.84 -22.33 15.80
C VAL A 43 4.41 -20.91 15.78
N ALA A 44 5.38 -20.59 16.65
CA ALA A 44 6.05 -19.30 16.64
C ALA A 44 6.73 -19.03 15.29
N CYS A 45 7.45 -20.01 14.72
CA CYS A 45 8.06 -19.86 13.40
C CYS A 45 7.04 -19.59 12.29
N ALA A 46 5.88 -20.25 12.32
CA ALA A 46 4.80 -19.97 11.36
C ALA A 46 4.25 -18.54 11.54
N LEU A 47 3.93 -18.15 12.77
CA LEU A 47 3.35 -16.84 13.10
C LEU A 47 4.28 -15.65 12.83
N VAL A 48 5.60 -15.85 12.73
CA VAL A 48 6.55 -14.81 12.29
C VAL A 48 6.14 -14.19 10.95
N GLY A 49 5.43 -14.93 10.09
CA GLY A 49 4.89 -14.41 8.83
C GLY A 49 3.94 -13.22 8.99
N LEU A 50 3.26 -13.12 10.14
CA LEU A 50 2.33 -12.02 10.43
C LEU A 50 3.05 -10.71 10.78
N ARG A 51 4.36 -10.73 11.02
CA ARG A 51 5.16 -9.53 11.33
C ARG A 51 5.06 -8.45 10.25
N THR A 52 4.96 -8.85 8.98
CA THR A 52 4.82 -7.90 7.87
C THR A 52 3.36 -7.55 7.58
N VAL A 53 2.42 -8.19 8.27
CA VAL A 53 0.96 -8.06 8.04
C VAL A 53 0.30 -7.21 9.10
N VAL A 54 0.77 -7.26 10.34
CA VAL A 54 0.16 -6.54 11.47
C VAL A 54 1.22 -5.68 12.16
N PHE A 55 0.92 -4.40 12.35
CA PHE A 55 1.80 -3.44 13.00
C PHE A 55 1.80 -3.62 14.52
N GLY A 56 2.90 -3.28 15.18
CA GLY A 56 2.96 -3.22 16.66
C GLY A 56 3.38 -4.51 17.35
N TRP A 57 3.46 -4.47 18.68
CA TRP A 57 3.86 -5.62 19.52
C TRP A 57 2.65 -6.34 20.12
N GLU A 58 1.48 -5.72 20.04
CA GLU A 58 0.21 -6.18 20.60
C GLU A 58 -0.21 -7.52 20.00
N TRP A 59 0.05 -7.74 18.71
CA TRP A 59 -0.26 -9.01 18.05
C TRP A 59 0.59 -10.17 18.57
N TRP A 60 1.83 -9.93 19.05
CA TRP A 60 2.63 -10.95 19.72
C TRP A 60 2.01 -11.36 21.06
N GLN A 61 1.42 -10.41 21.80
CA GLN A 61 0.72 -10.70 23.05
C GLN A 61 -0.53 -11.54 22.77
N ALA A 62 -1.31 -11.16 21.76
CA ALA A 62 -2.49 -11.89 21.31
C ALA A 62 -2.10 -13.31 20.83
N ALA A 63 -1.07 -13.44 20.00
CA ALA A 63 -0.55 -14.73 19.56
C ALA A 63 -0.08 -15.61 20.74
N ALA A 64 0.68 -15.04 21.70
CA ALA A 64 1.13 -15.77 22.88
C ALA A 64 -0.03 -16.27 23.73
N ALA A 65 -1.07 -15.45 23.94
CA ALA A 65 -2.29 -15.88 24.60
C ALA A 65 -2.98 -17.03 23.86
N GLY A 66 -3.05 -16.95 22.53
CA GLY A 66 -3.59 -18.01 21.68
C GLY A 66 -2.80 -19.32 21.83
N VAL A 67 -1.47 -19.26 21.80
CA VAL A 67 -0.61 -20.44 22.04
C VAL A 67 -0.90 -21.07 23.41
N LEU A 68 -0.96 -20.26 24.48
CA LEU A 68 -1.24 -20.77 25.82
C LEU A 68 -2.60 -21.48 25.91
N LEU A 69 -3.66 -20.86 25.36
CA LEU A 69 -5.00 -21.46 25.34
C LEU A 69 -5.05 -22.70 24.45
N GLY A 70 -4.36 -22.69 23.33
CA GLY A 70 -4.24 -23.83 22.43
C GLY A 70 -3.54 -25.02 23.09
N LEU A 71 -2.49 -24.79 23.88
CA LEU A 71 -1.83 -25.83 24.67
C LEU A 71 -2.77 -26.43 25.70
N VAL A 72 -3.52 -25.61 26.44
CA VAL A 72 -4.53 -26.08 27.42
C VAL A 72 -5.58 -26.94 26.72
N LEU A 73 -6.14 -26.45 25.60
CA LEU A 73 -7.18 -27.15 24.86
C LEU A 73 -6.67 -28.47 24.26
N GLY A 74 -5.49 -28.45 23.63
CA GLY A 74 -4.83 -29.64 23.10
C GLY A 74 -4.45 -30.64 24.19
N HIS A 75 -4.09 -30.16 25.39
CA HIS A 75 -3.81 -31.01 26.54
C HIS A 75 -5.08 -31.75 27.02
N ILE A 76 -6.20 -31.02 27.14
CA ILE A 76 -7.50 -31.59 27.52
C ILE A 76 -7.94 -32.61 26.46
N GLN A 77 -7.88 -32.25 25.18
CA GLN A 77 -8.23 -33.15 24.08
C GLN A 77 -7.38 -34.42 24.10
N GLY A 78 -6.06 -34.30 24.22
CA GLY A 78 -5.15 -35.44 24.20
C GLY A 78 -5.27 -36.35 25.42
N THR A 79 -5.65 -35.79 26.57
CA THR A 79 -5.78 -36.52 27.85
C THR A 79 -7.12 -37.25 27.97
N TYR A 80 -8.22 -36.57 27.63
CA TYR A 80 -9.57 -37.10 27.81
C TYR A 80 -10.19 -37.66 26.53
N ARG A 81 -9.55 -37.45 25.37
CA ARG A 81 -10.05 -37.85 24.04
C ARG A 81 -11.48 -37.38 23.80
N TRP A 82 -11.77 -36.15 24.21
CA TRP A 82 -13.07 -35.54 23.99
C TRP A 82 -13.40 -35.51 22.48
N PRO A 83 -14.68 -35.67 22.12
CA PRO A 83 -15.10 -35.55 20.74
C PRO A 83 -14.81 -34.14 20.23
N LEU A 84 -14.54 -34.02 18.92
CA LEU A 84 -14.15 -32.75 18.29
C LEU A 84 -15.14 -31.63 18.61
N VAL A 85 -16.44 -31.93 18.62
CA VAL A 85 -17.50 -30.96 18.95
C VAL A 85 -17.32 -30.35 20.34
N ALA A 86 -17.00 -31.17 21.35
CA ALA A 86 -16.81 -30.67 22.72
C ALA A 86 -15.54 -29.82 22.85
N THR A 87 -14.46 -30.20 22.17
CA THR A 87 -13.22 -29.40 22.17
C THR A 87 -13.37 -28.10 21.40
N THR A 88 -14.08 -28.11 20.28
CA THR A 88 -14.36 -26.89 19.51
C THR A 88 -15.28 -25.96 20.29
N ALA A 89 -16.32 -26.49 20.96
CA ALA A 89 -17.20 -25.70 21.82
C ALA A 89 -16.43 -25.05 22.99
N LEU A 90 -15.56 -25.81 23.67
CA LEU A 90 -14.71 -25.25 24.73
C LEU A 90 -13.73 -24.20 24.17
N GLY A 91 -13.14 -24.47 23.01
CA GLY A 91 -12.26 -23.51 22.33
C GLY A 91 -12.98 -22.21 22.00
N ALA A 92 -14.20 -22.27 21.48
CA ALA A 92 -15.04 -21.10 21.21
C ALA A 92 -15.35 -20.33 22.50
N VAL A 93 -15.72 -21.01 23.58
CA VAL A 93 -15.98 -20.37 24.88
C VAL A 93 -14.73 -19.66 25.41
N LEU A 94 -13.56 -20.32 25.39
CA LEU A 94 -12.29 -19.70 25.81
C LEU A 94 -11.91 -18.51 24.93
N TYR A 95 -12.10 -18.64 23.62
CA TYR A 95 -11.84 -17.59 22.65
C TYR A 95 -12.70 -16.35 22.91
N PHE A 96 -14.00 -16.51 23.15
CA PHE A 96 -14.90 -15.38 23.41
C PHE A 96 -14.74 -14.78 24.81
N LEU A 97 -14.50 -15.59 25.84
CA LEU A 97 -14.34 -15.10 27.21
C LEU A 97 -12.99 -14.43 27.46
N LEU A 98 -11.92 -15.00 26.90
CA LEU A 98 -10.56 -14.54 27.15
C LEU A 98 -10.00 -13.68 26.01
N GLY A 99 -10.60 -13.73 24.82
CA GLY A 99 -10.17 -12.93 23.67
C GLY A 99 -10.29 -11.42 23.90
N GLY A 100 -11.26 -10.95 24.70
CA GLY A 100 -11.35 -9.55 25.10
C GLY A 100 -10.10 -9.09 25.88
N PRO A 101 -9.89 -9.58 27.11
CA PRO A 101 -8.76 -9.14 27.94
C PRO A 101 -7.37 -9.49 27.37
N LEU A 102 -7.26 -10.55 26.55
CA LEU A 102 -5.97 -11.04 26.06
C LEU A 102 -5.61 -10.60 24.63
N ALA A 103 -6.58 -10.22 23.81
CA ALA A 103 -6.34 -9.81 22.42
C ALA A 103 -6.99 -8.45 22.09
N VAL A 104 -8.30 -8.32 22.24
CA VAL A 104 -9.06 -7.12 21.84
C VAL A 104 -9.29 -6.19 23.04
N ARG A 105 -8.20 -5.62 23.57
CA ARG A 105 -8.23 -4.84 24.82
C ARG A 105 -8.93 -3.49 24.71
N ASP A 106 -8.95 -2.89 23.53
CA ASP A 106 -9.45 -1.53 23.29
C ASP A 106 -10.97 -1.42 23.56
N ASP A 107 -11.70 -2.52 23.43
CA ASP A 107 -13.17 -2.58 23.57
C ASP A 107 -13.65 -3.08 24.95
N VAL A 108 -12.72 -3.30 25.88
CA VAL A 108 -13.01 -3.96 27.15
C VAL A 108 -13.34 -2.93 28.23
N LYS A 109 -14.53 -3.06 28.82
CA LYS A 109 -14.91 -2.23 29.97
C LYS A 109 -14.03 -2.59 31.17
N TRP A 110 -13.40 -1.57 31.76
CA TRP A 110 -12.59 -1.69 32.99
C TRP A 110 -11.36 -2.61 32.82
N GLY A 111 -10.91 -2.82 31.58
CA GLY A 111 -9.72 -3.61 31.25
C GLY A 111 -9.89 -5.13 31.30
N PHE A 112 -11.04 -5.67 31.71
CA PHE A 112 -11.28 -7.13 31.68
C PHE A 112 -12.69 -7.60 31.28
N LEU A 113 -13.72 -6.75 31.32
CA LEU A 113 -15.10 -7.15 31.02
C LEU A 113 -15.44 -6.98 29.52
N PRO A 114 -15.69 -8.08 28.75
CA PRO A 114 -16.03 -7.98 27.33
C PRO A 114 -17.34 -7.21 27.12
N THR A 115 -17.38 -6.40 26.06
CA THR A 115 -18.58 -5.66 25.65
C THR A 115 -19.19 -6.26 24.38
N GLY A 116 -20.35 -5.75 23.95
CA GLY A 116 -20.97 -6.17 22.69
C GLY A 116 -20.09 -5.92 21.46
N THR A 117 -19.22 -4.89 21.47
CA THR A 117 -18.25 -4.64 20.40
C THR A 117 -17.12 -5.67 20.45
N THR A 118 -16.60 -5.99 21.63
CA THR A 118 -15.59 -7.07 21.81
C THR A 118 -16.04 -8.40 21.19
N PHE A 119 -17.30 -8.80 21.40
CA PHE A 119 -17.82 -10.05 20.81
C PHE A 119 -17.94 -9.97 19.28
N ARG A 120 -18.34 -8.81 18.73
CA ARG A 120 -18.39 -8.61 17.28
C ARG A 120 -17.00 -8.68 16.65
N ASP A 121 -16.02 -8.08 17.30
CA ASP A 121 -14.64 -8.04 16.82
C ASP A 121 -13.99 -9.43 16.87
N LEU A 122 -14.21 -10.17 17.96
CA LEU A 122 -13.78 -11.57 18.07
C LEU A 122 -14.48 -12.46 17.04
N LEU A 123 -15.75 -12.24 16.74
CA LEU A 123 -16.45 -12.98 15.67
C LEU A 123 -15.94 -12.58 14.28
N ALA A 124 -15.62 -11.31 14.08
CA ALA A 124 -15.15 -10.77 12.81
C ALA A 124 -13.78 -11.33 12.44
N GLY A 125 -12.84 -11.52 13.38
CA GLY A 125 -11.51 -12.06 13.08
C GLY A 125 -11.51 -13.36 12.24
N PRO A 126 -12.12 -14.45 12.71
CA PRO A 126 -12.15 -15.73 11.97
C PRO A 126 -13.04 -15.72 10.73
N THR A 127 -14.05 -14.84 10.67
CA THR A 127 -15.06 -14.84 9.60
C THR A 127 -14.75 -13.88 8.47
N ARG A 128 -14.34 -12.64 8.78
CA ARG A 128 -14.05 -11.55 7.85
C ARG A 128 -12.61 -11.06 7.93
N GLY A 129 -11.94 -11.18 9.08
CA GLY A 129 -10.60 -10.64 9.30
C GLY A 129 -9.55 -11.20 8.35
N TRP A 130 -9.70 -12.45 7.87
CA TRP A 130 -8.84 -12.98 6.81
C TRP A 130 -9.04 -12.26 5.46
N MET A 131 -10.26 -11.82 5.15
CA MET A 131 -10.57 -11.04 3.94
C MET A 131 -10.06 -9.61 4.11
N ASP A 132 -10.24 -9.02 5.29
CA ASP A 132 -9.74 -7.68 5.61
C ASP A 132 -8.20 -7.61 5.51
N LEU A 133 -7.48 -8.63 5.99
CA LEU A 133 -6.02 -8.73 5.82
C LEU A 133 -5.58 -8.86 4.35
N LEU A 134 -6.44 -9.37 3.47
CA LEU A 134 -6.14 -9.51 2.04
C LEU A 134 -6.48 -8.23 1.25
N THR A 135 -7.40 -7.41 1.74
CA THR A 135 -7.89 -6.19 1.06
C THR A 135 -7.27 -4.90 1.58
N LEU A 136 -6.82 -4.88 2.84
CA LEU A 136 -6.16 -3.73 3.46
C LEU A 136 -4.69 -3.66 3.07
N VAL A 137 -4.13 -2.44 3.02
CA VAL A 137 -2.68 -2.25 2.89
C VAL A 137 -1.99 -2.69 4.18
N PRO A 138 -1.10 -3.70 4.15
CA PRO A 138 -0.35 -4.10 5.32
C PRO A 138 0.95 -3.30 5.48
N PRO A 139 1.54 -3.34 6.69
CA PRO A 139 0.93 -3.81 7.93
C PRO A 139 -0.29 -3.01 8.38
N VAL A 140 -1.32 -3.75 8.78
CA VAL A 140 -2.57 -3.22 9.33
C VAL A 140 -2.38 -2.94 10.82
N ASP A 141 -3.00 -1.88 11.34
CA ASP A 141 -2.94 -1.57 12.77
C ASP A 141 -3.46 -2.73 13.64
N ALA A 142 -2.71 -3.08 14.68
CA ALA A 142 -3.10 -4.08 15.67
C ALA A 142 -4.22 -3.58 16.59
N ARG A 143 -5.46 -3.53 16.10
CA ARG A 143 -6.64 -3.15 16.88
C ARG A 143 -7.86 -3.99 16.53
N GLY A 144 -8.82 -4.03 17.45
CA GLY A 144 -10.13 -4.64 17.21
C GLY A 144 -10.07 -6.07 16.68
N HIS A 145 -10.88 -6.34 15.66
CA HIS A 145 -10.95 -7.64 14.96
C HIS A 145 -9.65 -8.09 14.27
N VAL A 146 -8.70 -7.19 13.96
CA VAL A 146 -7.42 -7.57 13.33
C VAL A 146 -6.55 -8.36 14.31
N LEU A 147 -6.54 -7.97 15.60
CA LEU A 147 -5.86 -8.71 16.67
C LEU A 147 -6.49 -10.08 16.96
N ALA A 148 -7.77 -10.24 16.62
CA ALA A 148 -8.46 -11.51 16.79
C ALA A 148 -7.94 -12.59 15.81
N VAL A 149 -7.39 -12.21 14.65
CA VAL A 149 -6.81 -13.13 13.66
C VAL A 149 -5.54 -13.86 14.18
N PRO A 150 -4.46 -13.18 14.62
CA PRO A 150 -3.28 -13.85 15.16
C PRO A 150 -3.62 -14.66 16.41
N PHE A 151 -4.54 -14.17 17.26
CA PHE A 151 -5.04 -14.93 18.41
C PHE A 151 -5.72 -16.24 18.00
N PHE A 152 -6.64 -16.18 17.03
CA PHE A 152 -7.35 -17.34 16.51
C PHE A 152 -6.41 -18.35 15.84
N LEU A 153 -5.53 -17.89 14.95
CA LEU A 153 -4.55 -18.74 14.27
C LEU A 153 -3.60 -19.41 15.25
N ALA A 154 -3.11 -18.68 16.25
CA ALA A 154 -2.26 -19.23 17.31
C ALA A 154 -3.00 -20.28 18.15
N LEU A 155 -4.25 -20.01 18.53
CA LEU A 155 -5.08 -20.94 19.31
C LEU A 155 -5.35 -22.23 18.54
N VAL A 156 -5.88 -22.14 17.32
CA VAL A 156 -6.24 -23.29 16.50
C VAL A 156 -4.99 -24.05 16.06
N GLY A 157 -3.96 -23.35 15.60
CA GLY A 157 -2.69 -23.93 15.18
C GLY A 157 -1.99 -24.69 16.30
N THR A 158 -1.94 -24.11 17.51
CA THR A 158 -1.35 -24.76 18.69
C THR A 158 -2.21 -25.93 19.17
N ALA A 159 -3.52 -25.75 19.27
CA ALA A 159 -4.43 -26.81 19.73
C ALA A 159 -4.34 -28.03 18.82
N THR A 160 -4.39 -27.85 17.50
CA THR A 160 -4.33 -28.94 16.52
C THR A 160 -2.95 -29.60 16.47
N THR A 161 -1.86 -28.82 16.49
CA THR A 161 -0.49 -29.36 16.50
C THR A 161 -0.23 -30.19 17.76
N TYR A 162 -0.57 -29.65 18.93
CA TYR A 162 -0.35 -30.32 20.20
C TYR A 162 -1.29 -31.53 20.38
N ALA A 163 -2.58 -31.40 20.09
CA ALA A 163 -3.54 -32.51 20.13
C ALA A 163 -3.11 -33.68 19.22
N THR A 164 -2.66 -33.36 18.00
CA THR A 164 -2.18 -34.37 17.05
C THR A 164 -0.96 -35.08 17.60
N ALA A 165 0.00 -34.35 18.17
CA ALA A 165 1.15 -34.94 18.84
C ALA A 165 0.71 -35.93 19.94
N ARG A 166 -0.26 -35.54 20.77
CA ARG A 166 -0.75 -36.37 21.89
C ARG A 166 -1.45 -37.66 21.48
N VAL A 167 -2.08 -37.69 20.31
CA VAL A 167 -2.92 -38.82 19.88
C VAL A 167 -2.22 -39.68 18.83
N THR A 168 -1.36 -39.12 17.98
CA THR A 168 -0.77 -39.84 16.86
C THR A 168 0.63 -40.34 17.13
N SER A 169 0.90 -41.57 16.69
CA SER A 169 2.25 -42.12 16.56
C SER A 169 2.88 -41.89 15.18
N SER A 170 2.11 -41.39 14.19
CA SER A 170 2.64 -41.16 12.84
C SER A 170 3.41 -39.85 12.74
N ARG A 171 4.66 -39.92 12.26
CA ARG A 171 5.56 -38.77 12.12
C ARG A 171 5.14 -37.86 10.95
N LEU A 172 4.60 -38.45 9.88
CA LEU A 172 4.04 -37.69 8.76
C LEU A 172 2.83 -36.86 9.20
N ARG A 173 1.91 -37.44 9.99
CA ARG A 173 0.74 -36.72 10.50
C ARG A 173 1.10 -35.61 11.49
N LEU A 174 2.22 -35.73 12.18
CA LEU A 174 2.72 -34.71 13.12
C LEU A 174 3.05 -33.39 12.41
N GLY A 175 3.59 -33.46 11.19
CA GLY A 175 3.94 -32.28 10.39
C GLY A 175 2.76 -31.56 9.76
N VAL A 176 1.62 -32.24 9.55
CA VAL A 176 0.50 -31.68 8.78
C VAL A 176 -0.04 -30.39 9.39
N ALA A 177 -0.38 -30.39 10.68
CA ALA A 177 -0.95 -29.22 11.36
C ALA A 177 -0.03 -27.98 11.33
N PRO A 178 1.27 -28.06 11.73
CA PRO A 178 2.14 -26.90 11.68
C PRO A 178 2.46 -26.47 10.24
N PHE A 179 2.53 -27.39 9.26
CA PHE A 179 2.68 -27.01 7.85
C PHE A 179 1.46 -26.27 7.31
N VAL A 180 0.24 -26.71 7.63
CA VAL A 180 -0.99 -26.02 7.25
C VAL A 180 -0.99 -24.60 7.84
N LEU A 181 -0.62 -24.44 9.11
CA LEU A 181 -0.51 -23.12 9.73
C LEU A 181 0.53 -22.25 9.00
N LEU A 182 1.71 -22.80 8.70
CA LEU A 182 2.75 -22.10 7.95
C LEU A 182 2.21 -21.64 6.59
N THR A 183 1.54 -22.51 5.83
CA THR A 183 0.92 -22.17 4.55
C THR A 183 -0.11 -21.06 4.68
N VAL A 184 -0.99 -21.11 5.70
CA VAL A 184 -1.99 -20.07 5.95
C VAL A 184 -1.31 -18.72 6.26
N THR A 185 -0.28 -18.70 7.10
CA THR A 185 0.45 -17.46 7.42
C THR A 185 1.24 -16.90 6.24
N ILE A 186 1.75 -17.76 5.35
CA ILE A 186 2.42 -17.36 4.10
C ILE A 186 1.41 -16.77 3.12
N ALA A 187 0.22 -17.39 3.00
CA ALA A 187 -0.86 -16.95 2.12
C ALA A 187 -1.45 -15.60 2.53
N LEU A 188 -1.56 -15.34 3.84
CA LEU A 188 -1.96 -14.05 4.42
C LEU A 188 -0.80 -13.02 4.45
N GLY A 189 0.42 -13.44 4.10
CA GLY A 189 1.62 -12.61 4.16
C GLY A 189 1.72 -11.54 3.06
N THR A 190 2.75 -10.71 3.14
CA THR A 190 3.08 -9.66 2.15
C THR A 190 4.10 -10.13 1.12
N SER A 191 4.18 -9.51 -0.06
CA SER A 191 5.19 -9.82 -1.10
C SER A 191 6.64 -9.79 -0.57
N ALA A 192 6.96 -8.94 0.39
CA ALA A 192 8.20 -9.02 1.16
C ALA A 192 8.10 -10.10 2.26
N PRO A 193 8.93 -11.16 2.25
CA PRO A 193 8.88 -12.20 3.28
C PRO A 193 9.39 -11.68 4.63
N ALA A 194 8.68 -11.97 5.72
CA ALA A 194 9.06 -11.54 7.07
C ALA A 194 10.43 -12.09 7.51
N SER A 195 10.70 -13.37 7.22
CA SER A 195 12.02 -13.99 7.37
C SER A 195 12.04 -15.35 6.65
N PRO A 196 12.62 -15.44 5.44
CA PRO A 196 12.75 -16.69 4.70
C PRO A 196 13.48 -17.79 5.49
N TRP A 197 14.50 -17.40 6.26
CA TRP A 197 15.30 -18.31 7.07
C TRP A 197 14.49 -18.97 8.19
N VAL A 198 13.64 -18.20 8.88
CA VAL A 198 12.86 -18.73 10.00
C VAL A 198 11.73 -19.64 9.49
N GLN A 199 10.96 -19.16 8.51
CA GLN A 199 9.81 -19.89 7.98
C GLN A 199 10.18 -21.09 7.10
N GLY A 200 11.34 -21.06 6.43
CA GLY A 200 11.86 -22.17 5.64
C GLY A 200 12.80 -23.08 6.43
N LEU A 201 14.02 -22.59 6.70
CA LEU A 201 15.10 -23.41 7.25
C LEU A 201 14.84 -23.81 8.72
N VAL A 202 14.60 -22.85 9.60
CA VAL A 202 14.44 -23.13 11.05
C VAL A 202 13.21 -23.99 11.30
N PHE A 203 12.10 -23.69 10.63
CA PHE A 203 10.87 -24.49 10.71
C PHE A 203 11.12 -25.97 10.36
N VAL A 204 11.78 -26.25 9.23
CA VAL A 204 12.07 -27.62 8.80
C VAL A 204 13.03 -28.31 9.77
N LEU A 205 14.08 -27.62 10.22
CA LEU A 205 15.03 -28.17 11.20
C LEU A 205 14.35 -28.53 12.53
N LEU A 206 13.46 -27.67 13.03
CA LEU A 206 12.68 -27.94 14.24
C LEU A 206 11.75 -29.14 14.07
N LEU A 207 11.10 -29.27 12.91
CA LEU A 207 10.21 -30.39 12.65
C LEU A 207 10.96 -31.72 12.59
N VAL A 208 12.13 -31.74 11.94
CA VAL A 208 13.01 -32.92 11.90
C VAL A 208 13.52 -33.24 13.31
N ALA A 209 13.98 -32.24 14.05
CA ALA A 209 14.44 -32.40 15.43
C ALA A 209 13.33 -32.95 16.34
N TRP A 210 12.08 -32.53 16.15
CA TRP A 210 10.93 -33.05 16.90
C TRP A 210 10.70 -34.54 16.62
N CYS A 211 10.73 -34.94 15.35
CA CYS A 211 10.62 -36.35 14.95
C CYS A 211 11.73 -37.20 15.57
N VAL A 212 12.98 -36.72 15.52
CA VAL A 212 14.14 -37.39 16.11
C VAL A 212 14.02 -37.50 17.63
N ALA A 213 13.62 -36.42 18.31
CA ALA A 213 13.43 -36.43 19.75
C ALA A 213 12.35 -37.43 20.20
N ARG A 214 11.25 -37.54 19.44
CA ARG A 214 10.20 -38.55 19.69
C ARG A 214 10.67 -39.98 19.46
N ASP A 215 11.49 -40.22 18.44
CA ASP A 215 12.06 -41.56 18.20
C ASP A 215 13.02 -41.98 19.32
N HIS A 216 13.69 -41.03 19.98
CA HIS A 216 14.51 -41.31 21.15
C HIS A 216 13.70 -41.60 22.42
N LEU A 217 12.50 -41.01 22.54
CA LEU A 217 11.61 -41.18 23.69
C LEU A 217 10.73 -42.43 23.60
N ASP A 218 10.44 -42.91 22.39
CA ASP A 218 9.52 -44.03 22.16
C ASP A 218 10.10 -45.04 21.13
N PRO A 219 11.08 -45.88 21.53
CA PRO A 219 11.85 -46.73 20.62
C PRO A 219 11.04 -47.87 19.99
N GLU A 220 9.92 -48.27 20.59
CA GLU A 220 9.11 -49.41 20.14
C GLU A 220 8.31 -49.12 18.86
N VAL A 221 8.13 -47.84 18.52
CA VAL A 221 7.31 -47.37 17.39
C VAL A 221 8.18 -46.70 16.30
N GLY A 222 9.50 -46.67 16.49
CA GLY A 222 10.44 -46.12 15.51
C GLY A 222 10.60 -47.00 14.27
N ILE A 223 11.00 -46.40 13.15
CA ILE A 223 11.39 -47.09 11.90
C ILE A 223 12.61 -48.03 12.14
N ALA A 224 13.27 -47.90 13.28
CA ALA A 224 14.28 -48.82 13.77
C ALA A 224 13.66 -49.91 14.64
N ARG A 225 13.66 -51.15 14.14
CA ARG A 225 13.31 -52.36 14.91
C ARG A 225 14.05 -52.39 16.27
N PRO A 226 13.40 -52.85 17.36
CA PRO A 226 14.05 -53.06 18.64
C PRO A 226 15.25 -54.01 18.47
N GLY A 227 16.46 -53.55 18.82
CA GLY A 227 17.69 -54.37 18.83
C GLY A 227 18.80 -53.95 17.85
N ALA A 228 18.55 -53.08 16.88
CA ALA A 228 19.59 -52.62 15.96
C ALA A 228 20.24 -51.32 16.44
N ARG A 229 21.36 -51.41 17.20
CA ARG A 229 22.29 -50.27 17.36
C ARG A 229 22.89 -49.94 15.99
N ARG A 230 22.17 -49.13 15.21
CA ARG A 230 22.67 -48.61 13.94
C ARG A 230 23.84 -47.66 14.23
N PRO A 231 25.04 -47.85 13.62
CA PRO A 231 26.20 -46.99 13.86
C PRO A 231 25.88 -45.54 13.50
N ALA A 232 26.48 -44.58 14.21
CA ALA A 232 26.24 -43.13 14.01
C ALA A 232 26.33 -42.73 12.52
N LEU A 233 27.21 -43.37 11.76
CA LEU A 233 27.38 -43.19 10.31
C LEU A 233 26.08 -43.38 9.52
N SER A 234 25.25 -44.37 9.88
CA SER A 234 24.00 -44.66 9.15
C SER A 234 22.90 -43.61 9.38
N ARG A 235 22.95 -42.88 10.51
CA ARG A 235 22.07 -41.73 10.76
C ARG A 235 22.53 -40.51 9.98
N VAL A 236 23.85 -40.31 9.87
CA VAL A 236 24.45 -39.25 9.04
C VAL A 236 24.12 -39.48 7.56
N VAL A 237 24.25 -40.72 7.07
CA VAL A 237 23.90 -41.08 5.69
C VAL A 237 22.40 -40.91 5.44
N ALA A 238 21.53 -41.34 6.36
CA ALA A 238 20.09 -41.12 6.20
C ALA A 238 19.73 -39.63 6.19
N GLY A 239 20.34 -38.82 7.06
CA GLY A 239 20.17 -37.36 7.07
C GLY A 239 20.68 -36.70 5.79
N ALA A 240 21.85 -37.11 5.29
CA ALA A 240 22.42 -36.64 4.03
C ALA A 240 21.57 -37.02 2.81
N VAL A 241 21.01 -38.24 2.79
CA VAL A 241 20.08 -38.69 1.74
C VAL A 241 18.79 -37.88 1.80
N LEU A 242 18.25 -37.62 2.99
CA LEU A 242 17.01 -36.86 3.14
C LEU A 242 17.20 -35.38 2.76
N LEU A 243 18.33 -34.78 3.14
CA LEU A 243 18.75 -33.45 2.68
C LEU A 243 18.99 -33.42 1.17
N GLY A 244 19.61 -34.45 0.60
CA GLY A 244 19.83 -34.59 -0.84
C GLY A 244 18.52 -34.72 -1.61
N VAL A 245 17.57 -35.52 -1.11
CA VAL A 245 16.22 -35.64 -1.69
C VAL A 245 15.46 -34.33 -1.55
N ALA A 246 15.53 -33.65 -0.40
CA ALA A 246 14.88 -32.34 -0.22
C ALA A 246 15.48 -31.27 -1.15
N ALA A 247 16.80 -31.24 -1.32
CA ALA A 247 17.49 -30.34 -2.25
C ALA A 247 17.16 -30.67 -3.70
N LEU A 248 17.07 -31.96 -4.05
CA LEU A 248 16.70 -32.42 -5.39
C LEU A 248 15.24 -32.08 -5.71
N VAL A 249 14.31 -32.38 -4.79
CA VAL A 249 12.89 -32.04 -4.90
C VAL A 249 12.71 -30.52 -4.96
N GLY A 250 13.37 -29.76 -4.09
CA GLY A 250 13.34 -28.29 -4.12
C GLY A 250 13.93 -27.70 -5.39
N GLY A 251 15.01 -28.27 -5.91
CA GLY A 251 15.66 -27.82 -7.14
C GLY A 251 14.90 -28.19 -8.42
N LEU A 252 14.29 -29.38 -8.48
CA LEU A 252 13.50 -29.82 -9.65
C LEU A 252 12.08 -29.27 -9.63
N LEU A 253 11.38 -29.36 -8.51
CA LEU A 253 9.97 -28.97 -8.43
C LEU A 253 9.80 -27.50 -8.08
N GLY A 254 10.76 -26.87 -7.38
CA GLY A 254 10.70 -25.46 -6.99
C GLY A 254 10.42 -24.50 -8.15
N PRO A 255 11.13 -24.60 -9.28
CA PRO A 255 10.86 -23.77 -10.47
C PRO A 255 9.49 -24.00 -11.11
N HIS A 256 8.83 -25.12 -10.82
CA HIS A 256 7.52 -25.49 -11.37
C HIS A 256 6.37 -25.29 -10.37
N LEU A 257 6.66 -24.88 -9.14
CA LEU A 257 5.63 -24.51 -8.18
C LEU A 257 5.03 -23.14 -8.54
N PRO A 258 3.74 -22.92 -8.23
CA PRO A 258 3.13 -21.60 -8.36
C PRO A 258 3.97 -20.53 -7.63
N GLY A 259 4.24 -19.40 -8.28
CA GLY A 259 5.07 -18.31 -7.72
C GLY A 259 6.58 -18.42 -7.96
N SER A 260 7.04 -19.22 -8.92
CA SER A 260 8.46 -19.35 -9.32
C SER A 260 8.95 -18.31 -10.33
N GLY A 261 8.04 -17.56 -10.97
CA GLY A 261 8.39 -16.30 -11.65
C GLY A 261 8.95 -15.32 -10.61
N GLY A 262 9.90 -14.46 -10.97
CA GLY A 262 10.70 -13.65 -10.02
C GLY A 262 9.95 -12.75 -9.03
N GLU A 263 8.61 -12.72 -9.06
CA GLU A 263 7.75 -12.05 -8.11
C GLU A 263 7.01 -13.05 -7.20
N ARG A 264 7.19 -12.89 -5.89
CA ARG A 264 6.50 -13.72 -4.88
C ARG A 264 4.98 -13.49 -4.96
N GLN A 265 4.25 -14.53 -5.35
CA GLN A 265 2.78 -14.52 -5.36
C GLN A 265 2.20 -14.76 -3.95
N VAL A 266 1.24 -13.93 -3.57
CA VAL A 266 0.39 -14.10 -2.38
C VAL A 266 -1.06 -13.96 -2.79
N VAL A 267 -1.98 -14.50 -2.01
CA VAL A 267 -3.42 -14.46 -2.33
C VAL A 267 -3.90 -13.02 -2.54
N ARG A 268 -3.34 -12.06 -1.79
CA ARG A 268 -3.66 -10.62 -1.93
C ARG A 268 -3.17 -9.98 -3.24
N THR A 269 -2.25 -10.61 -3.97
CA THR A 269 -1.82 -10.12 -5.29
C THR A 269 -2.91 -10.27 -6.34
N ASP A 270 -3.89 -11.16 -6.12
CA ASP A 270 -5.00 -11.41 -7.06
C ASP A 270 -6.32 -10.79 -6.58
N VAL A 271 -6.33 -10.14 -5.41
CA VAL A 271 -7.51 -9.49 -4.84
C VAL A 271 -7.48 -8.00 -5.21
N VAL A 272 -8.43 -7.57 -6.03
CA VAL A 272 -8.64 -6.16 -6.36
C VAL A 272 -9.68 -5.59 -5.38
N PRO A 273 -9.32 -4.68 -4.46
CA PRO A 273 -10.29 -4.04 -3.59
C PRO A 273 -11.25 -3.18 -4.42
N GLY A 274 -12.54 -3.35 -4.18
CA GLY A 274 -13.58 -2.66 -4.94
C GLY A 274 -13.75 -1.21 -4.49
N HIS A 275 -13.02 -0.28 -5.09
CA HIS A 275 -13.48 1.11 -5.19
C HIS A 275 -13.41 1.56 -6.64
N ASP A 276 -14.57 1.76 -7.25
CA ASP A 276 -14.66 2.24 -8.62
C ASP A 276 -14.34 3.74 -8.65
N THR A 277 -13.09 4.08 -8.99
CA THR A 277 -12.64 5.46 -9.15
C THR A 277 -13.22 6.13 -10.40
N ASN A 278 -13.99 5.42 -11.24
CA ASN A 278 -14.66 6.02 -12.40
C ASN A 278 -15.64 7.14 -12.01
N VAL A 279 -16.13 7.14 -10.76
CA VAL A 279 -17.06 8.17 -10.26
C VAL A 279 -16.35 9.49 -9.93
N LEU A 280 -15.02 9.50 -9.84
CA LEU A 280 -14.25 10.71 -9.55
C LEU A 280 -13.78 11.39 -10.84
N ALA A 281 -14.05 12.69 -10.92
CA ALA A 281 -13.48 13.56 -11.94
C ALA A 281 -11.95 13.53 -11.84
N SER A 282 -11.26 13.51 -12.99
CA SER A 282 -9.81 13.63 -13.03
C SER A 282 -9.38 14.95 -12.38
N PRO A 283 -8.45 14.94 -11.40
CA PRO A 283 -7.85 16.14 -10.84
C PRO A 283 -7.35 17.13 -11.89
N LEU A 284 -6.82 16.61 -13.00
CA LEU A 284 -6.31 17.43 -14.10
C LEU A 284 -7.43 18.20 -14.81
N SER A 285 -8.62 17.60 -14.96
CA SER A 285 -9.79 18.30 -15.51
C SER A 285 -10.25 19.47 -14.63
N ARG A 286 -9.90 19.46 -13.33
CA ARG A 286 -10.21 20.54 -12.39
C ARG A 286 -9.10 21.60 -12.31
N TYR A 287 -7.98 21.44 -13.01
CA TYR A 287 -6.86 22.38 -12.97
C TYR A 287 -7.29 23.83 -13.19
N ARG A 288 -8.21 24.06 -14.14
CA ARG A 288 -8.75 25.40 -14.45
C ARG A 288 -9.42 26.09 -13.26
N GLU A 289 -9.87 25.37 -12.24
CA GLU A 289 -10.41 25.97 -11.01
C GLU A 289 -9.36 26.78 -10.24
N PHE A 290 -8.07 26.50 -10.44
CA PHE A 290 -6.96 27.14 -9.73
C PHE A 290 -6.33 28.30 -10.50
N THR A 291 -6.84 28.64 -11.68
CA THR A 291 -6.27 29.65 -12.59
C THR A 291 -6.77 31.07 -12.29
N ALA A 292 -6.00 32.09 -12.69
CA ALA A 292 -6.30 33.50 -12.38
C ALA A 292 -7.66 33.96 -12.94
N THR A 293 -8.02 33.41 -14.09
CA THR A 293 -9.28 33.72 -14.79
C THR A 293 -10.48 32.90 -14.29
N SER A 294 -10.28 32.03 -13.31
CA SER A 294 -11.33 31.12 -12.85
C SER A 294 -12.41 31.85 -12.04
N PRO A 295 -13.71 31.62 -12.32
CA PRO A 295 -14.79 32.22 -11.54
C PRO A 295 -14.89 31.68 -10.11
N THR A 296 -14.13 30.62 -9.78
CA THR A 296 -14.05 30.04 -8.44
C THR A 296 -13.30 30.93 -7.45
N GLY A 297 -12.44 31.84 -7.94
CA GLY A 297 -11.62 32.73 -7.12
C GLY A 297 -10.58 32.00 -6.26
N LEU A 298 -10.12 30.81 -6.67
CA LEU A 298 -9.15 30.03 -5.89
C LEU A 298 -7.68 30.42 -6.13
N TYR A 299 -7.36 31.16 -7.20
CA TYR A 299 -5.98 31.46 -7.61
C TYR A 299 -5.11 32.02 -6.49
N ASP A 300 -5.53 33.12 -5.85
CA ASP A 300 -4.79 33.73 -4.74
C ASP A 300 -5.18 33.20 -3.36
N ARG A 301 -6.14 32.26 -3.31
CA ARG A 301 -6.67 31.74 -2.06
C ARG A 301 -5.73 30.73 -1.46
N GLN A 302 -5.47 30.85 -0.15
CA GLN A 302 -4.79 29.80 0.60
C GLN A 302 -5.66 28.54 0.64
N LEU A 303 -5.15 27.45 0.10
CA LEU A 303 -5.84 26.16 0.02
C LEU A 303 -5.39 25.23 1.15
N LEU A 304 -4.09 25.20 1.45
CA LEU A 304 -3.47 24.32 2.44
C LEU A 304 -2.35 25.06 3.16
N GLN A 305 -2.08 24.67 4.40
CA GLN A 305 -0.87 25.01 5.14
C GLN A 305 -0.07 23.72 5.36
N VAL A 306 1.20 23.73 4.97
CA VAL A 306 2.11 22.59 5.01
C VAL A 306 3.32 22.92 5.88
N ASP A 307 3.61 22.07 6.86
CA ASP A 307 4.77 22.17 7.72
C ASP A 307 5.65 20.91 7.62
N GLY A 308 6.96 21.06 7.81
CA GLY A 308 7.90 19.93 7.85
C GLY A 308 8.43 19.47 6.50
N VAL A 309 8.21 20.24 5.42
CA VAL A 309 8.73 19.95 4.07
C VAL A 309 9.68 21.07 3.64
N PRO A 310 10.87 20.74 3.10
CA PRO A 310 11.74 21.76 2.50
C PRO A 310 11.03 22.46 1.35
N ALA A 311 11.19 23.78 1.22
CA ALA A 311 10.71 24.52 0.06
C ALA A 311 11.24 23.91 -1.24
N THR A 312 10.52 24.11 -2.34
CA THR A 312 10.76 23.51 -3.67
C THR A 312 10.49 22.01 -3.77
N THR A 313 10.07 21.35 -2.69
CA THR A 313 9.71 19.92 -2.73
C THR A 313 8.35 19.75 -3.43
N PRO A 314 8.25 18.92 -4.48
CA PRO A 314 6.97 18.64 -5.12
C PRO A 314 6.09 17.76 -4.22
N MET A 315 4.83 18.13 -4.15
CA MET A 315 3.78 17.51 -3.36
C MET A 315 2.60 17.19 -4.26
N ARG A 316 2.13 15.95 -4.26
CA ARG A 316 1.10 15.48 -5.18
C ARG A 316 -0.26 15.37 -4.52
N LEU A 317 -1.30 15.82 -5.23
CA LEU A 317 -2.69 15.47 -4.95
C LEU A 317 -3.05 14.16 -5.62
N ALA A 318 -2.64 13.98 -6.87
CA ALA A 318 -2.90 12.77 -7.63
C ALA A 318 -1.90 12.55 -8.76
N THR A 319 -1.66 11.29 -9.07
CA THR A 319 -0.83 10.85 -10.18
C THR A 319 -1.70 10.05 -11.16
N LEU A 320 -1.73 10.51 -12.40
CA LEU A 320 -2.54 9.99 -13.51
C LEU A 320 -1.64 9.19 -14.44
N ASP A 321 -1.91 7.90 -14.52
CA ASP A 321 -1.04 6.90 -15.12
C ASP A 321 -1.73 6.07 -16.20
N THR A 322 -2.91 6.50 -16.66
CA THR A 322 -3.66 5.95 -17.81
C THR A 322 -4.20 7.07 -18.71
N TRP A 323 -4.34 6.81 -20.01
CA TRP A 323 -5.03 7.71 -20.94
C TRP A 323 -5.82 6.92 -21.99
N ASP A 324 -7.10 7.24 -22.12
CA ASP A 324 -8.05 6.49 -22.96
C ASP A 324 -8.43 7.19 -24.28
N GLY A 325 -7.75 8.29 -24.61
CA GLY A 325 -8.10 9.14 -25.74
C GLY A 325 -8.98 10.33 -25.36
N SER A 326 -9.65 10.28 -24.21
CA SER A 326 -10.52 11.35 -23.72
C SER A 326 -9.96 12.02 -22.47
N THR A 327 -9.39 11.23 -21.54
CA THR A 327 -9.06 11.69 -20.19
C THR A 327 -7.80 11.00 -19.67
N TRP A 328 -6.94 11.77 -19.00
CA TRP A 328 -5.87 11.24 -18.16
C TRP A 328 -6.48 10.82 -16.82
N GLY A 329 -6.38 9.53 -16.53
CA GLY A 329 -6.99 8.89 -15.38
C GLY A 329 -5.97 8.22 -14.47
N ILE A 330 -6.48 7.63 -13.39
CA ILE A 330 -5.71 6.76 -12.50
C ILE A 330 -6.09 5.31 -12.84
N ALA A 331 -5.11 4.42 -12.85
CA ALA A 331 -5.30 2.98 -12.99
C ALA A 331 -6.33 2.48 -11.97
N GLY A 332 -7.25 1.62 -12.44
CA GLY A 332 -8.52 1.34 -11.77
C GLY A 332 -9.74 1.90 -12.52
N ARG A 333 -9.56 2.83 -13.47
CA ARG A 333 -10.55 3.13 -14.50
C ARG A 333 -10.63 2.00 -15.54
N GLY A 334 -11.29 0.89 -15.20
CA GLY A 334 -11.55 -0.21 -16.14
C GLY A 334 -11.67 -1.58 -15.49
N SER A 335 -12.46 -2.46 -16.12
CA SER A 335 -12.76 -3.83 -15.67
C SER A 335 -11.58 -4.81 -15.77
N ASP A 336 -10.39 -4.35 -16.13
CA ASP A 336 -9.23 -5.20 -16.32
C ASP A 336 -8.62 -5.52 -14.96
N ARG A 337 -8.97 -6.72 -14.49
CA ARG A 337 -8.51 -7.42 -13.28
C ARG A 337 -6.99 -7.55 -13.12
N ALA A 338 -6.18 -6.91 -13.97
CA ALA A 338 -4.80 -7.30 -14.24
C ALA A 338 -3.76 -6.73 -13.25
N ASP A 339 -4.02 -5.64 -12.52
CA ASP A 339 -2.98 -5.01 -11.68
C ASP A 339 -3.47 -4.67 -10.26
N ALA A 340 -3.53 -5.66 -9.35
CA ALA A 340 -3.83 -5.41 -7.94
C ALA A 340 -2.83 -4.42 -7.28
N GLY A 341 -1.59 -4.34 -7.78
CA GLY A 341 -0.59 -3.38 -7.33
C GLY A 341 -0.87 -1.92 -7.70
N ARG A 342 -1.78 -1.69 -8.66
CA ARG A 342 -2.21 -0.35 -9.11
C ARG A 342 -3.62 0.01 -8.63
N SER A 343 -4.25 -0.86 -7.85
CA SER A 343 -5.58 -0.61 -7.28
C SER A 343 -5.49 0.24 -6.02
N PHE A 344 -6.54 1.00 -5.74
CA PHE A 344 -6.69 1.68 -4.47
C PHE A 344 -7.02 0.66 -3.38
N GLN A 345 -6.22 0.65 -2.34
CA GLN A 345 -6.38 -0.24 -1.20
C GLN A 345 -6.70 0.63 0.03
N GLN A 346 -7.71 0.24 0.79
CA GLN A 346 -8.06 0.93 2.03
C GLN A 346 -6.93 0.72 3.04
N PHE A 347 -6.56 1.78 3.76
CA PHE A 347 -5.58 1.69 4.84
C PHE A 347 -6.17 2.21 6.14
N GLY A 348 -5.60 1.75 7.27
CA GLY A 348 -5.99 2.18 8.60
C GLY A 348 -5.42 3.56 8.94
N ARG A 349 -5.01 3.76 10.19
CA ARG A 349 -4.36 5.00 10.62
C ARG A 349 -2.88 5.04 10.19
N ARG A 350 -2.33 3.91 9.75
CA ARG A 350 -0.97 3.81 9.22
C ARG A 350 -0.99 3.00 7.93
N VAL A 351 -0.18 3.45 6.99
CA VAL A 351 0.23 2.64 5.85
C VAL A 351 1.47 1.88 6.32
N GLY A 352 1.80 0.76 5.69
CA GLY A 352 3.00 0.02 6.04
C GLY A 352 3.79 -0.34 4.80
N VAL A 353 4.27 0.65 4.08
CA VAL A 353 5.34 0.37 3.11
C VAL A 353 6.63 0.44 3.90
N LEU A 354 7.21 -0.74 4.20
CA LEU A 354 8.56 -1.00 4.75
C LEU A 354 9.21 0.25 5.36
N ALA A 355 9.16 0.37 6.70
CA ALA A 355 9.73 1.49 7.43
C ALA A 355 11.14 1.85 6.91
N SER A 356 11.28 3.04 6.34
CA SER A 356 12.59 3.64 6.08
C SER A 356 13.12 4.23 7.38
N ASP A 357 14.44 4.13 7.57
CA ASP A 357 15.14 4.79 8.67
C ASP A 357 15.21 6.32 8.45
N ASP A 358 14.93 6.79 7.23
CA ASP A 358 14.94 8.21 6.85
C ASP A 358 13.53 8.68 6.43
N THR A 359 12.69 8.96 7.44
CA THR A 359 11.33 9.46 7.23
C THR A 359 11.17 10.88 7.78
N THR A 360 10.46 11.70 7.02
CA THR A 360 10.05 13.05 7.41
C THR A 360 8.56 13.05 7.77
N GLN A 361 8.20 13.82 8.79
CA GLN A 361 6.81 14.08 9.15
C GLN A 361 6.37 15.40 8.53
N VAL A 362 5.28 15.34 7.77
CA VAL A 362 4.70 16.47 7.06
C VAL A 362 3.31 16.72 7.62
N LYS A 363 3.10 17.88 8.23
CA LYS A 363 1.78 18.25 8.73
C LYS A 363 1.06 19.10 7.68
N VAL A 364 -0.19 18.76 7.40
CA VAL A 364 -1.04 19.52 6.49
C VAL A 364 -2.32 19.90 7.21
N THR A 365 -2.70 21.17 7.11
CA THR A 365 -3.98 21.68 7.63
C THR A 365 -4.72 22.45 6.56
N VAL A 366 -6.05 22.40 6.61
CA VAL A 366 -6.92 23.08 5.67
C VAL A 366 -7.55 24.30 6.34
N PRO A 367 -7.16 25.53 5.97
CA PRO A 367 -7.73 26.73 6.58
C PRO A 367 -9.19 26.95 6.18
N GLU A 368 -9.86 27.87 6.87
CA GLU A 368 -11.24 28.25 6.54
C GLU A 368 -11.36 28.74 5.08
N GLY A 369 -12.30 28.15 4.33
CA GLY A 369 -12.47 28.42 2.90
C GLY A 369 -11.34 27.88 2.01
N GLY A 370 -10.45 27.02 2.55
CA GLY A 370 -9.39 26.36 1.81
C GLY A 370 -9.85 25.18 0.95
N TYR A 371 -8.94 24.24 0.71
CA TYR A 371 -9.15 23.10 -0.18
C TYR A 371 -10.37 22.26 0.21
N THR A 372 -11.16 21.83 -0.78
CA THR A 372 -12.21 20.84 -0.61
C THR A 372 -12.12 19.82 -1.74
N GLY A 373 -11.86 18.57 -1.38
CA GLY A 373 -11.70 17.51 -2.38
C GLY A 373 -11.35 16.17 -1.77
N SER A 374 -11.55 15.11 -2.57
CA SER A 374 -11.24 13.75 -2.15
C SER A 374 -9.75 13.43 -2.23
N TRP A 375 -8.94 14.25 -2.90
CA TRP A 375 -7.51 14.00 -3.09
C TRP A 375 -6.73 14.62 -1.94
N VAL A 376 -5.89 13.81 -1.29
CA VAL A 376 -5.09 14.25 -0.15
C VAL A 376 -3.70 14.64 -0.64
N LEU A 377 -3.23 15.83 -0.26
CA LEU A 377 -1.89 16.29 -0.61
C LEU A 377 -0.85 15.46 0.15
N THR A 378 0.06 14.83 -0.58
CA THR A 378 1.15 14.01 -0.06
C THR A 378 2.45 14.37 -0.75
N THR A 379 3.58 13.79 -0.33
CA THR A 379 4.85 13.92 -1.05
C THR A 379 5.63 12.61 -0.94
N GLY A 380 6.57 12.37 -1.84
CA GLY A 380 7.52 11.27 -1.73
C GLY A 380 6.88 9.89 -1.72
N ARG A 381 7.45 8.97 -0.93
CA ARG A 381 6.91 7.62 -0.72
C ARG A 381 6.15 7.60 0.60
N VAL A 382 4.82 7.52 0.53
CA VAL A 382 3.93 7.62 1.69
C VAL A 382 4.05 6.35 2.53
N GLU A 383 4.51 6.51 3.78
CA GLU A 383 4.59 5.44 4.76
C GLU A 383 3.43 5.46 5.75
N GLY A 384 2.71 6.57 5.90
CA GLY A 384 1.53 6.60 6.77
C GLY A 384 0.85 7.95 6.78
N ILE A 385 -0.45 7.96 7.08
CA ILE A 385 -1.23 9.18 7.24
C ILE A 385 -2.08 9.06 8.49
N GLU A 386 -1.89 9.98 9.42
CA GLU A 386 -2.68 10.10 10.62
C GLU A 386 -3.57 11.34 10.52
N PHE A 387 -4.89 11.15 10.51
CA PHE A 387 -5.85 12.25 10.59
C PHE A 387 -5.88 12.78 12.02
N LEU A 388 -5.98 14.10 12.17
CA LEU A 388 -5.96 14.79 13.46
C LEU A 388 -7.38 15.09 13.95
N ASP A 389 -7.57 15.12 15.27
CA ASP A 389 -8.79 15.61 15.94
C ASP A 389 -10.09 15.06 15.31
N ASP A 390 -11.08 15.92 15.07
CA ASP A 390 -12.39 15.56 14.49
C ASP A 390 -12.28 14.94 13.08
N THR A 391 -11.19 15.22 12.35
CA THR A 391 -10.95 14.60 11.04
C THR A 391 -10.74 13.10 11.19
N GLN A 392 -10.13 12.65 12.29
CA GLN A 392 -9.92 11.23 12.57
C GLN A 392 -11.25 10.50 12.69
N GLU A 393 -12.15 10.95 13.58
CA GLU A 393 -13.44 10.28 13.81
C GLU A 393 -14.29 10.18 12.54
N ARG A 394 -14.21 11.22 11.69
CA ARG A 394 -14.99 11.27 10.46
C ARG A 394 -14.41 10.41 9.34
N LEU A 395 -13.09 10.35 9.19
CA LEU A 395 -12.41 9.74 8.04
C LEU A 395 -11.75 8.38 8.35
N GLU A 396 -11.85 7.89 9.58
CA GLU A 396 -11.32 6.59 9.97
C GLU A 396 -11.85 5.47 9.06
N GLY A 397 -10.93 4.69 8.48
CA GLY A 397 -11.26 3.63 7.54
C GLY A 397 -11.91 4.13 6.24
N GLN A 398 -11.83 5.41 5.88
CA GLN A 398 -12.37 5.92 4.61
C GLN A 398 -11.26 6.31 3.63
N ALA A 399 -10.00 6.22 4.04
CA ALA A 399 -8.85 6.55 3.23
C ALA A 399 -8.35 5.35 2.40
N TRP A 400 -8.00 5.64 1.16
CA TRP A 400 -7.54 4.69 0.17
C TRP A 400 -6.19 5.15 -0.38
N LEU A 401 -5.25 4.23 -0.54
CA LEU A 401 -3.94 4.49 -1.09
C LEU A 401 -3.72 3.64 -2.34
N ASN A 402 -3.22 4.27 -3.40
CA ASN A 402 -2.63 3.56 -4.53
C ASN A 402 -1.11 3.51 -4.33
N LEU A 403 -0.60 2.30 -4.06
CA LEU A 403 0.82 2.06 -3.75
C LEU A 403 1.75 2.33 -4.95
N SER A 404 1.27 2.12 -6.18
CA SER A 404 2.08 2.36 -7.38
C SER A 404 2.27 3.86 -7.68
N THR A 405 1.31 4.68 -7.27
CA THR A 405 1.29 6.11 -7.58
C THR A 405 1.49 7.02 -6.37
N ASN A 406 1.54 6.45 -5.16
CA ASN A 406 1.55 7.17 -3.87
C ASN A 406 0.43 8.22 -3.79
N THR A 407 -0.72 7.93 -4.40
CA THR A 407 -1.89 8.82 -4.39
C THR A 407 -2.87 8.38 -3.31
N VAL A 408 -3.34 9.35 -2.53
CA VAL A 408 -4.26 9.09 -1.43
C VAL A 408 -5.61 9.74 -1.72
N LEU A 409 -6.65 8.93 -1.57
CA LEU A 409 -8.03 9.28 -1.85
C LEU A 409 -8.88 9.08 -0.59
N VAL A 410 -9.67 10.08 -0.26
CA VAL A 410 -10.68 10.02 0.80
C VAL A 410 -12.02 10.46 0.21
N PRO A 411 -12.91 9.52 -0.19
CA PRO A 411 -14.14 9.85 -0.90
C PRO A 411 -15.04 10.85 -0.14
N PRO A 412 -15.16 10.79 1.20
CA PRO A 412 -15.93 11.78 1.98
C PRO A 412 -15.30 13.18 2.06
N ALA A 413 -14.21 13.38 1.32
CA ALA A 413 -13.45 14.60 1.10
C ALA A 413 -12.80 15.19 2.36
N ILE A 414 -11.63 15.78 2.14
CA ILE A 414 -11.04 16.75 3.05
C ILE A 414 -11.79 18.08 2.86
N ARG A 415 -12.02 18.78 3.96
CA ARG A 415 -12.75 20.05 4.02
C ARG A 415 -12.02 21.06 4.93
N PRO A 416 -12.38 22.35 4.85
CA PRO A 416 -11.87 23.36 5.77
C PRO A 416 -12.00 22.94 7.24
N GLY A 417 -10.94 23.17 8.01
CA GLY A 417 -10.80 22.77 9.41
C GLY A 417 -10.14 21.40 9.62
N ASP A 418 -9.99 20.59 8.56
CA ASP A 418 -9.32 19.29 8.71
C ASP A 418 -7.80 19.40 8.81
N GLY A 419 -7.19 18.45 9.52
CA GLY A 419 -5.74 18.31 9.62
C GLY A 419 -5.30 16.85 9.52
N TYR A 420 -4.11 16.63 8.96
CA TYR A 420 -3.49 15.32 8.89
C TYR A 420 -1.96 15.41 8.87
N GLU A 421 -1.31 14.35 9.33
CA GLU A 421 0.14 14.19 9.30
C GLU A 421 0.52 13.03 8.38
N VAL A 422 1.43 13.30 7.44
CA VAL A 422 1.98 12.32 6.52
C VAL A 422 3.39 11.96 6.95
N ARG A 423 3.65 10.67 7.18
CA ARG A 423 5.01 10.14 7.29
C ARG A 423 5.45 9.70 5.90
N THR A 424 6.58 10.22 5.45
CA THR A 424 7.03 9.97 4.08
C THR A 424 8.55 10.04 3.95
N GLU A 425 9.09 9.25 3.04
CA GLU A 425 10.43 9.46 2.50
C GLU A 425 10.34 10.51 1.40
N LEU A 426 11.00 11.65 1.58
CA LEU A 426 10.95 12.76 0.61
C LEU A 426 11.50 12.31 -0.75
N PRO A 427 10.95 12.84 -1.86
CA PRO A 427 11.52 12.58 -3.17
C PRO A 427 12.97 13.10 -3.22
N PRO A 428 13.86 12.48 -4.02
CA PRO A 428 15.18 13.04 -4.27
C PRO A 428 15.05 14.50 -4.71
N LYS A 429 15.94 15.37 -4.20
CA LYS A 429 15.92 16.79 -4.58
C LYS A 429 16.07 16.91 -6.10
N GLY A 430 15.00 17.31 -6.77
CA GLY A 430 15.02 17.61 -8.20
C GLY A 430 15.97 18.77 -8.48
N ALA A 431 16.75 18.67 -9.55
CA ALA A 431 17.77 19.67 -9.88
C ALA A 431 17.20 20.98 -10.47
N GLY A 432 15.87 21.19 -10.47
CA GLY A 432 15.22 22.32 -11.12
C GLY A 432 15.40 22.38 -12.66
N ALA A 433 16.13 21.42 -13.23
CA ALA A 433 16.48 21.31 -14.64
C ALA A 433 16.53 19.84 -15.07
N LEU A 434 16.41 19.59 -16.38
CA LEU A 434 16.52 18.26 -16.94
C LEU A 434 18.00 17.83 -16.99
N PRO A 435 18.36 16.66 -16.43
CA PRO A 435 19.73 16.18 -16.48
C PRO A 435 20.18 15.85 -17.91
N GLU A 436 21.48 15.97 -18.15
CA GLU A 436 22.07 15.64 -19.45
C GLU A 436 21.85 14.17 -19.85
N SER A 437 21.85 13.28 -18.86
CA SER A 437 21.59 11.86 -19.04
C SER A 437 20.69 11.34 -17.94
N LEU A 438 19.68 10.56 -18.31
CA LEU A 438 18.82 9.83 -17.38
C LEU A 438 18.66 8.38 -17.89
N PRO A 439 18.95 7.35 -17.07
CA PRO A 439 18.74 5.97 -17.46
C PRO A 439 17.24 5.64 -17.42
N VAL A 440 16.53 5.96 -18.50
CA VAL A 440 15.08 5.74 -18.59
C VAL A 440 14.72 4.27 -18.78
N ALA A 441 13.58 3.87 -18.20
CA ALA A 441 12.98 2.56 -18.45
C ALA A 441 12.53 2.41 -19.92
N SER A 442 12.23 1.18 -20.32
CA SER A 442 11.71 0.85 -21.65
C SER A 442 10.27 0.36 -21.54
N GLY A 443 9.37 0.98 -22.30
CA GLY A 443 7.96 0.61 -22.36
C GLY A 443 7.05 1.83 -22.41
N SER A 444 5.78 1.63 -22.09
CA SER A 444 4.81 2.73 -21.98
C SER A 444 3.83 2.44 -20.85
N MET A 445 3.19 3.49 -20.36
CA MET A 445 2.01 3.38 -19.53
C MET A 445 0.82 2.83 -20.35
N PRO A 446 -0.28 2.42 -19.69
CA PRO A 446 -1.52 2.04 -20.37
C PRO A 446 -2.15 3.23 -21.13
N ILE A 447 -1.78 3.36 -22.40
CA ILE A 447 -2.30 4.36 -23.34
C ILE A 447 -3.18 3.61 -24.34
N SER A 448 -4.49 3.56 -24.09
CA SER A 448 -5.47 2.85 -24.94
C SER A 448 -6.06 3.73 -26.05
N GLY A 449 -6.00 5.05 -25.88
CA GLY A 449 -6.34 6.01 -26.93
C GLY A 449 -5.28 6.11 -28.02
N ASP A 450 -5.67 6.59 -29.21
CA ASP A 450 -4.73 6.85 -30.29
C ASP A 450 -3.86 8.09 -29.99
N ALA A 451 -2.58 7.85 -29.72
CA ALA A 451 -1.59 8.88 -29.46
C ALA A 451 -0.69 9.17 -30.68
N SER A 452 -1.01 8.66 -31.87
CA SER A 452 -0.18 8.88 -33.08
C SER A 452 -0.17 10.34 -33.56
N PHE A 453 -1.15 11.15 -33.17
CA PHE A 453 -1.24 12.57 -33.53
C PHE A 453 -0.02 13.39 -33.04
N VAL A 454 0.69 12.95 -32.01
CA VAL A 454 1.92 13.63 -31.54
C VAL A 454 3.16 13.29 -32.39
N ASP A 455 3.12 12.25 -33.23
CA ASP A 455 4.30 11.73 -33.93
C ASP A 455 4.92 12.75 -34.89
N GLY A 456 4.10 13.58 -35.55
CA GLY A 456 4.57 14.66 -36.41
C GLY A 456 5.36 15.71 -35.63
N ARG A 457 4.92 16.04 -34.41
CA ARG A 457 5.60 16.97 -33.50
C ARG A 457 6.88 16.35 -32.91
N ILE A 458 6.86 15.05 -32.59
CA ILE A 458 8.08 14.32 -32.20
C ILE A 458 9.13 14.42 -33.31
N ALA A 459 8.75 14.15 -34.57
CA ALA A 459 9.68 14.21 -35.69
C ALA A 459 10.26 15.61 -35.92
N ALA A 460 9.45 16.65 -35.72
CA ALA A 460 9.86 18.04 -35.88
C ALA A 460 10.77 18.54 -34.75
N TRP A 461 10.47 18.19 -33.49
CA TRP A 461 11.10 18.79 -32.31
C TRP A 461 12.18 17.93 -31.64
N LYS A 462 12.36 16.68 -32.07
CA LYS A 462 13.43 15.82 -31.52
C LYS A 462 14.86 16.34 -31.74
N GLY A 463 15.05 17.24 -32.71
CA GLY A 463 16.37 17.69 -33.15
C GLY A 463 17.28 16.55 -33.62
N ASP A 464 18.58 16.65 -33.31
CA ASP A 464 19.60 15.66 -33.69
C ASP A 464 19.77 14.52 -32.68
N ALA A 465 18.95 14.47 -31.62
CA ALA A 465 19.08 13.46 -30.57
C ALA A 465 18.76 12.04 -31.10
N THR A 466 19.69 11.10 -30.85
CA THR A 466 19.53 9.70 -31.27
C THR A 466 18.93 8.81 -30.18
N ASP A 467 19.09 9.16 -28.91
CA ASP A 467 18.54 8.42 -27.78
C ASP A 467 17.19 8.99 -27.31
N ARG A 468 16.38 8.14 -26.67
CA ARG A 468 15.00 8.49 -26.26
C ARG A 468 14.94 9.66 -25.27
N TRP A 469 15.87 9.74 -24.33
CA TRP A 469 15.87 10.80 -23.31
C TRP A 469 16.26 12.15 -23.91
N GLY A 470 17.29 12.18 -24.76
CA GLY A 470 17.67 13.37 -25.51
C GLY A 470 16.53 13.91 -26.37
N GLN A 471 15.78 13.04 -27.04
CA GLN A 471 14.58 13.44 -27.80
C GLN A 471 13.51 14.04 -26.89
N PHE A 472 13.20 13.39 -25.77
CA PHE A 472 12.25 13.90 -24.78
C PHE A 472 12.65 15.29 -24.25
N ARG A 473 13.93 15.47 -23.90
CA ARG A 473 14.46 16.73 -23.39
C ARG A 473 14.39 17.86 -24.41
N ASN A 474 14.73 17.59 -25.67
CA ASN A 474 14.64 18.58 -26.75
C ASN A 474 13.20 19.04 -26.94
N ILE A 475 12.25 18.11 -26.99
CA ILE A 475 10.82 18.43 -27.11
C ILE A 475 10.33 19.24 -25.90
N ALA A 476 10.67 18.84 -24.67
CA ALA A 476 10.32 19.60 -23.47
C ALA A 476 10.86 21.05 -23.54
N THR A 477 12.10 21.21 -24.01
CA THR A 477 12.72 22.52 -24.19
C THR A 477 11.99 23.35 -25.25
N THR A 478 11.64 22.75 -26.39
CA THR A 478 10.87 23.41 -27.46
C THR A 478 9.50 23.85 -26.98
N LEU A 479 8.77 23.02 -26.22
CA LEU A 479 7.47 23.37 -25.64
C LEU A 479 7.58 24.62 -24.74
N ARG A 480 8.64 24.73 -23.94
CA ARG A 480 8.89 25.89 -23.08
C ARG A 480 9.25 27.14 -23.86
N GLU A 481 10.11 27.02 -24.88
CA GLU A 481 10.71 28.17 -25.56
C GLU A 481 9.86 28.72 -26.71
N GLU A 482 9.12 27.86 -27.41
CA GLU A 482 8.26 28.25 -28.54
C GLU A 482 6.77 28.37 -28.14
N GLY A 483 6.41 27.88 -26.95
CA GLY A 483 5.05 27.93 -26.43
C GLY A 483 4.65 29.28 -25.82
N THR A 484 3.35 29.45 -25.62
CA THR A 484 2.73 30.53 -24.86
C THR A 484 1.84 29.94 -23.77
N TYR A 485 1.93 30.49 -22.55
CA TYR A 485 1.03 30.14 -21.46
C TYR A 485 -0.29 30.92 -21.57
N THR A 486 -1.44 30.23 -21.50
CA THR A 486 -2.77 30.86 -21.41
C THR A 486 -3.81 29.92 -20.80
N ASP A 487 -4.68 30.46 -19.94
CA ASP A 487 -5.81 29.73 -19.35
C ASP A 487 -7.05 29.68 -20.27
N GLY A 488 -6.99 30.37 -21.42
CA GLY A 488 -7.97 30.22 -22.50
C GLY A 488 -9.27 31.01 -22.36
N THR A 489 -9.25 32.20 -21.72
CA THR A 489 -10.41 33.11 -21.67
C THR A 489 -10.07 34.53 -22.12
N PRO A 490 -11.03 35.27 -22.74
CA PRO A 490 -10.92 36.71 -22.91
C PRO A 490 -11.09 37.39 -21.55
N ALA A 491 -10.33 38.45 -21.28
CA ALA A 491 -10.52 39.28 -20.10
C ALA A 491 -11.92 39.91 -20.11
N THR A 492 -12.85 39.37 -19.32
CA THR A 492 -14.11 40.06 -18.99
C THR A 492 -13.86 40.99 -17.81
N GLY A 493 -13.15 42.08 -18.05
CA GLY A 493 -12.99 43.19 -17.12
C GLY A 493 -13.23 44.51 -17.83
N ASP A 494 -13.51 45.59 -17.08
CA ASP A 494 -13.90 46.93 -17.58
C ASP A 494 -12.83 47.67 -18.45
N HIS A 495 -11.81 46.95 -18.91
CA HIS A 495 -10.74 47.41 -19.81
C HIS A 495 -10.67 46.54 -21.07
N ALA A 496 -11.82 46.33 -21.73
CA ALA A 496 -11.85 45.79 -23.08
C ALA A 496 -11.23 46.81 -24.07
N PRO A 497 -10.27 46.42 -24.92
CA PRO A 497 -9.78 47.28 -25.99
C PRO A 497 -10.91 47.60 -26.96
N SER A 498 -11.09 48.88 -27.27
CA SER A 498 -12.14 49.37 -28.17
C SER A 498 -11.57 49.48 -29.59
N GLY A 499 -11.67 48.41 -30.38
CA GLY A 499 -11.29 48.39 -31.79
C GLY A 499 -11.80 47.15 -32.52
N ASP A 500 -12.30 47.34 -33.76
CA ASP A 500 -13.00 46.31 -34.54
C ASP A 500 -12.07 45.22 -35.13
N ASP A 501 -10.77 45.49 -35.27
CA ASP A 501 -9.79 44.51 -35.79
C ASP A 501 -9.26 43.54 -34.70
N ASP A 502 -9.45 43.85 -33.41
CA ASP A 502 -9.01 43.02 -32.27
C ASP A 502 -10.06 42.00 -31.79
N LEU A 503 -11.31 42.09 -32.27
CA LEU A 503 -12.39 41.18 -31.84
C LEU A 503 -12.16 39.73 -32.33
N ALA A 504 -11.45 39.56 -33.46
CA ALA A 504 -11.03 38.26 -33.98
C ALA A 504 -9.88 37.63 -33.16
N ALA A 505 -8.99 38.45 -32.60
CA ALA A 505 -7.96 38.01 -31.67
C ALA A 505 -8.55 37.68 -30.28
N GLN A 506 -9.57 38.42 -29.84
CA GLN A 506 -10.34 38.16 -28.62
C GLN A 506 -11.18 36.86 -28.67
N THR A 507 -11.32 36.23 -29.84
CA THR A 507 -12.12 35.00 -30.04
C THR A 507 -11.29 33.73 -30.19
N GLN A 508 -9.95 33.79 -30.14
CA GLN A 508 -9.11 32.58 -29.98
C GLN A 508 -9.21 32.06 -28.53
N ARG A 509 -10.36 31.46 -28.23
CA ARG A 509 -10.61 30.78 -26.97
C ARG A 509 -9.87 29.44 -27.01
N PHE A 510 -8.81 29.28 -26.23
CA PHE A 510 -8.11 28.00 -26.07
C PHE A 510 -8.91 27.10 -25.09
N PRO A 511 -9.67 26.12 -25.59
CA PRO A 511 -10.57 25.35 -24.74
C PRO A 511 -9.77 24.41 -23.84
N ALA A 512 -10.23 24.24 -22.59
CA ALA A 512 -9.66 23.25 -21.68
C ALA A 512 -9.88 21.83 -22.18
N GLY A 513 -9.11 20.94 -21.58
CA GLY A 513 -9.20 19.51 -21.76
C GLY A 513 -7.93 18.92 -22.32
N HIS A 514 -7.78 17.65 -22.02
CA HIS A 514 -6.64 16.82 -22.41
C HIS A 514 -7.08 15.55 -23.16
N GLY A 515 -8.26 15.60 -23.77
CA GLY A 515 -8.70 14.62 -24.75
C GLY A 515 -8.01 14.83 -26.10
N LEU A 516 -7.97 13.79 -26.93
CA LEU A 516 -7.28 13.77 -28.22
C LEU A 516 -7.58 15.03 -29.05
N GLY A 517 -8.86 15.34 -29.29
CA GLY A 517 -9.21 16.51 -30.10
C GLY A 517 -8.80 17.86 -29.49
N ARG A 518 -8.61 17.94 -28.17
CA ARG A 518 -8.10 19.15 -27.49
C ARG A 518 -6.59 19.26 -27.61
N LEU A 519 -5.88 18.15 -27.39
CA LEU A 519 -4.43 18.11 -27.51
C LEU A 519 -3.96 18.27 -28.96
N ASP A 520 -4.70 17.70 -29.91
CA ASP A 520 -4.45 17.91 -31.34
C ASP A 520 -4.66 19.38 -31.74
N ALA A 521 -5.76 20.01 -31.28
CA ALA A 521 -5.99 21.44 -31.51
C ALA A 521 -4.91 22.31 -30.85
N PHE A 522 -4.49 21.97 -29.63
CA PHE A 522 -3.36 22.62 -28.94
C PHE A 522 -2.09 22.52 -29.78
N LEU A 523 -1.69 21.31 -30.19
CA LEU A 523 -0.49 21.10 -30.99
C LEU A 523 -0.54 21.75 -32.37
N ASN A 524 -1.72 22.08 -32.89
CA ASN A 524 -1.90 22.78 -34.17
C ASN A 524 -2.19 24.27 -34.01
N SER A 525 -2.13 24.82 -32.79
CA SER A 525 -2.27 26.26 -32.54
C SER A 525 -1.00 27.02 -32.97
N ASP A 526 -1.20 28.25 -33.45
CA ASP A 526 -0.13 29.18 -33.81
C ASP A 526 -0.47 30.58 -33.25
N PRO A 527 0.23 31.05 -32.20
CA PRO A 527 1.31 30.35 -31.48
C PRO A 527 0.79 29.13 -30.69
N LEU A 528 1.69 28.20 -30.35
CA LEU A 528 1.38 27.07 -29.47
C LEU A 528 0.92 27.60 -28.10
N ALA A 529 -0.36 27.46 -27.75
CA ALA A 529 -0.92 28.16 -26.60
C ALA A 529 -1.82 27.29 -25.72
N GLY A 530 -1.49 27.21 -24.43
CA GLY A 530 -2.21 26.40 -23.45
C GLY A 530 -1.72 26.59 -22.02
N ASN A 531 -2.17 25.76 -21.08
CA ASN A 531 -1.73 25.76 -19.68
C ASN A 531 -1.22 24.36 -19.25
N ASP A 532 -0.92 24.19 -17.97
CA ASP A 532 -0.37 22.94 -17.41
C ASP A 532 -1.13 21.69 -17.85
N GLU A 533 -2.46 21.77 -17.98
CA GLU A 533 -3.29 20.65 -18.44
C GLU A 533 -2.84 20.16 -19.81
N GLN A 534 -2.65 21.07 -20.77
CA GLN A 534 -2.31 20.71 -22.15
C GLN A 534 -0.83 20.38 -22.31
N TYR A 535 0.07 21.16 -21.70
CA TYR A 535 1.52 20.93 -21.78
C TYR A 535 1.92 19.61 -21.11
N ALA A 536 1.47 19.34 -19.87
CA ALA A 536 1.84 18.11 -19.16
C ALA A 536 1.22 16.87 -19.84
N SER A 537 -0.01 16.99 -20.34
CA SER A 537 -0.67 15.92 -21.09
C SER A 537 0.05 15.57 -22.38
N THR A 538 0.46 16.59 -23.13
CA THR A 538 1.17 16.42 -24.39
C THR A 538 2.54 15.80 -24.18
N LEU A 539 3.32 16.32 -23.23
CA LEU A 539 4.64 15.79 -22.92
C LEU A 539 4.56 14.35 -22.36
N GLY A 540 3.53 14.06 -21.55
CA GLY A 540 3.23 12.72 -21.06
C GLY A 540 2.97 11.71 -22.19
N LEU A 541 2.16 12.08 -23.19
CA LEU A 541 1.91 11.23 -24.36
C LEU A 541 3.18 11.04 -25.21
N ILE A 542 3.95 12.12 -25.41
CA ILE A 542 5.20 12.08 -26.16
C ILE A 542 6.20 11.12 -25.50
N GLY A 543 6.38 11.20 -24.18
CA GLY A 543 7.25 10.27 -23.45
C GLY A 543 6.86 8.81 -23.70
N ASN A 544 5.58 8.49 -23.59
CA ASN A 544 5.07 7.15 -23.88
C ASN A 544 5.26 6.72 -25.34
N ARG A 545 5.10 7.64 -26.31
CA ARG A 545 5.35 7.38 -27.75
C ARG A 545 6.82 7.15 -28.07
N LEU A 546 7.72 7.83 -27.35
CA LEU A 546 9.16 7.58 -27.38
C LEU A 546 9.55 6.25 -26.70
N GLY A 547 8.59 5.54 -26.08
CA GLY A 547 8.84 4.30 -25.35
C GLY A 547 9.46 4.53 -23.97
N ILE A 548 9.20 5.68 -23.36
CA ILE A 548 9.55 6.02 -21.98
C ILE A 548 8.27 5.99 -21.13
N PRO A 549 8.14 5.09 -20.13
CA PRO A 549 6.97 5.08 -19.25
C PRO A 549 6.84 6.42 -18.52
N THR A 550 5.76 7.13 -18.81
CA THR A 550 5.56 8.51 -18.39
C THR A 550 4.14 8.71 -17.85
N ARG A 551 4.00 9.38 -16.70
CA ARG A 551 2.71 9.66 -16.05
C ARG A 551 2.60 11.13 -15.66
N ILE A 552 1.39 11.62 -15.45
CA ILE A 552 1.13 13.01 -15.07
C ILE A 552 0.89 13.09 -13.58
N VAL A 553 1.30 14.17 -12.95
CA VAL A 553 0.99 14.45 -11.55
C VAL A 553 0.36 15.82 -11.45
N VAL A 554 -0.69 15.93 -10.65
CA VAL A 554 -1.32 17.19 -10.25
C VAL A 554 -1.01 17.40 -8.77
N GLY A 555 -0.55 18.59 -8.42
CA GLY A 555 -0.13 18.88 -7.05
C GLY A 555 0.42 20.29 -6.90
N ALA A 556 1.19 20.52 -5.85
CA ALA A 556 1.83 21.80 -5.56
C ALA A 556 3.33 21.64 -5.31
N THR A 557 4.05 22.75 -5.33
CA THR A 557 5.43 22.79 -4.83
C THR A 557 5.44 23.47 -3.46
N ALA A 558 6.15 22.89 -2.50
CA ALA A 558 6.27 23.47 -1.16
C ALA A 558 6.89 24.88 -1.21
N THR A 559 6.27 25.81 -0.49
CA THR A 559 6.70 27.21 -0.36
C THR A 559 7.48 27.43 0.94
N ASP A 560 8.25 28.52 1.01
CA ASP A 560 9.05 28.86 2.20
C ASP A 560 8.18 29.14 3.44
N ASP A 561 6.98 29.67 3.24
CA ASP A 561 6.00 29.96 4.31
C ASP A 561 5.04 28.80 4.59
N GLY A 562 5.15 27.70 3.84
CA GLY A 562 4.25 26.54 3.92
C GLY A 562 2.84 26.80 3.39
N VAL A 563 2.56 27.99 2.87
CA VAL A 563 1.24 28.37 2.35
C VAL A 563 1.11 27.92 0.90
N ILE A 564 0.22 26.96 0.64
CA ILE A 564 -0.11 26.55 -0.72
C ILE A 564 -1.40 27.25 -1.16
N ARG A 565 -1.31 28.05 -2.23
CA ARG A 565 -2.43 28.75 -2.88
C ARG A 565 -2.84 28.05 -4.16
N GLY A 566 -3.97 28.46 -4.75
CA GLY A 566 -4.42 27.93 -6.04
C GLY A 566 -3.36 28.07 -7.14
N ARG A 567 -2.72 29.23 -7.23
CA ARG A 567 -1.65 29.51 -8.21
C ARG A 567 -0.41 28.64 -8.05
N ASP A 568 -0.23 27.99 -6.90
CA ASP A 568 0.89 27.08 -6.63
C ASP A 568 0.54 25.63 -7.01
N ILE A 569 -0.70 25.38 -7.44
CA ILE A 569 -1.13 24.10 -8.01
C ILE A 569 -0.67 24.05 -9.46
N HIS A 570 0.02 22.97 -9.82
CA HIS A 570 0.57 22.72 -11.15
C HIS A 570 0.31 21.29 -11.60
N ALA A 571 0.47 21.05 -12.90
CA ALA A 571 0.58 19.71 -13.45
C ALA A 571 1.98 19.49 -14.04
N TRP A 572 2.58 18.34 -13.74
CA TRP A 572 3.91 17.98 -14.20
C TRP A 572 4.00 16.52 -14.64
N VAL A 573 5.17 16.15 -15.13
CA VAL A 573 5.41 14.82 -15.71
C VAL A 573 6.38 14.03 -14.82
N GLU A 574 6.09 12.76 -14.56
CA GLU A 574 7.05 11.83 -13.95
C GLU A 574 7.48 10.78 -14.99
N VAL A 575 8.79 10.53 -15.07
CA VAL A 575 9.43 9.59 -15.99
C VAL A 575 10.04 8.43 -15.22
N GLN A 576 9.76 7.20 -15.64
CA GLN A 576 10.31 6.02 -14.97
C GLN A 576 11.76 5.76 -15.38
N GLN A 577 12.62 5.55 -14.38
CA GLN A 577 14.02 5.15 -14.56
C GLN A 577 14.15 3.63 -14.65
N ALA A 578 15.28 3.15 -15.15
CA ALA A 578 15.57 1.73 -15.33
C ALA A 578 15.60 0.92 -14.02
N ASP A 579 15.81 1.59 -12.88
CA ASP A 579 15.73 1.00 -11.54
C ASP A 579 14.30 0.94 -10.97
N GLY A 580 13.31 1.44 -11.71
CA GLY A 580 11.90 1.49 -11.32
C GLY A 580 11.48 2.76 -10.56
N SER A 581 12.42 3.62 -10.19
CA SER A 581 12.14 4.91 -9.54
C SER A 581 11.57 5.92 -10.54
N TRP A 582 10.96 7.00 -10.02
CA TRP A 582 10.33 8.04 -10.84
C TRP A 582 11.08 9.36 -10.71
N PHE A 583 11.53 9.90 -11.84
CA PHE A 583 12.12 11.22 -11.94
C PHE A 583 11.06 12.28 -12.25
N GLN A 584 11.10 13.41 -11.55
CA GLN A 584 10.12 14.48 -11.67
C GLN A 584 10.59 15.55 -12.67
N VAL A 585 9.87 15.65 -13.79
CA VAL A 585 10.01 16.69 -14.81
C VAL A 585 9.04 17.81 -14.44
N LEU A 586 9.55 18.81 -13.71
CA LEU A 586 8.75 19.88 -13.12
C LEU A 586 8.30 20.95 -14.15
N PRO A 587 7.22 21.71 -13.89
CA PRO A 587 6.61 22.66 -14.84
C PRO A 587 7.60 23.57 -15.57
N GLN A 588 8.53 24.18 -14.84
CA GLN A 588 9.52 25.13 -15.36
C GLN A 588 10.47 24.55 -16.42
N THR A 589 10.53 23.23 -16.58
CA THR A 589 11.38 22.61 -17.60
C THR A 589 10.71 22.50 -18.96
N PHE A 590 9.37 22.64 -19.04
CA PHE A 590 8.62 22.40 -20.27
C PHE A 590 7.41 23.32 -20.50
N ILE A 591 7.01 24.10 -19.50
CA ILE A 591 5.93 25.08 -19.59
C ILE A 591 6.56 26.47 -19.76
N PRO A 592 6.11 27.29 -20.72
CA PRO A 592 6.56 28.67 -20.87
C PRO A 592 6.27 29.51 -19.63
N ASP A 593 7.10 30.52 -19.37
CA ASP A 593 6.86 31.46 -18.28
C ASP A 593 5.52 32.19 -18.49
N MET A 594 4.78 32.39 -17.40
CA MET A 594 3.56 33.21 -17.42
C MET A 594 3.98 34.66 -17.67
N ALA A 595 3.43 35.30 -18.71
CA ALA A 595 3.67 36.72 -18.93
C ALA A 595 3.16 37.52 -17.72
N GLU A 596 4.03 38.33 -17.09
CA GLU A 596 3.59 39.21 -16.00
C GLU A 596 2.50 40.17 -16.52
N PRO A 597 1.41 40.39 -15.77
CA PRO A 597 0.47 41.46 -16.08
C PRO A 597 1.21 42.80 -16.03
N GLY A 598 1.43 43.43 -17.20
CA GLY A 598 2.21 44.66 -17.30
C GLY A 598 1.67 45.78 -16.40
N ASP A 599 2.55 46.38 -15.59
CA ASP A 599 2.27 47.58 -14.80
C ASP A 599 1.88 48.75 -15.74
N PRO A 600 0.64 49.28 -15.67
CA PRO A 600 0.18 50.33 -16.57
C PRO A 600 0.86 51.69 -16.34
N ARG A 601 1.78 51.83 -15.38
CA ARG A 601 2.39 53.12 -15.01
C ARG A 601 3.71 53.45 -15.72
N ARG A 602 4.16 52.66 -16.69
CA ARG A 602 5.41 52.93 -17.44
C ARG A 602 5.26 53.49 -18.85
N HIS A 603 4.10 54.02 -19.23
CA HIS A 603 4.02 54.98 -20.33
C HIS A 603 4.24 56.40 -19.81
N GLY A 604 5.52 56.70 -19.60
CA GLY A 604 6.00 58.05 -19.33
C GLY A 604 5.74 58.96 -20.53
N HIS A 605 4.91 59.95 -20.28
CA HIS A 605 4.70 61.20 -20.98
C HIS A 605 5.94 61.73 -21.74
N ASP A 606 5.95 61.63 -23.08
CA ASP A 606 6.80 62.48 -23.93
C ASP A 606 6.01 63.76 -24.28
N PRO A 607 6.48 64.97 -23.89
CA PRO A 607 5.87 66.20 -24.33
C PRO A 607 6.29 66.48 -25.78
N VAL A 608 5.30 66.43 -26.67
CA VAL A 608 5.39 66.85 -28.08
C VAL A 608 5.98 68.26 -28.18
N GLY A 609 7.10 68.37 -28.91
CA GLY A 609 7.80 69.61 -29.19
C GLY A 609 6.92 70.63 -29.93
N GLY A 610 6.85 71.84 -29.37
CA GLY A 610 6.16 72.98 -29.94
C GLY A 610 6.87 73.49 -31.21
N ALA A 611 6.06 73.72 -32.25
CA ALA A 611 6.46 74.30 -33.52
C ALA A 611 6.99 75.74 -33.36
N GLY A 612 8.25 75.96 -33.72
CA GLY A 612 8.84 77.30 -33.88
C GLY A 612 8.33 77.97 -35.15
N ARG A 613 7.54 79.04 -34.99
CA ARG A 613 7.22 79.99 -36.06
C ARG A 613 8.46 80.81 -36.42
N ARG A 614 8.84 80.78 -37.71
CA ARG A 614 9.80 81.71 -38.33
C ARG A 614 9.20 83.12 -38.34
N ALA A 615 9.98 84.09 -37.86
CA ALA A 615 9.87 85.49 -38.24
C ALA A 615 10.74 85.73 -39.49
N ALA A 616 10.25 86.54 -40.43
CA ALA A 616 11.05 87.14 -41.51
C ALA A 616 10.94 88.67 -41.41
N PRO A 617 11.98 89.42 -41.81
CA PRO A 617 12.15 90.82 -41.42
C PRO A 617 11.55 91.81 -42.42
N ALA A 618 11.19 92.99 -41.88
CA ALA A 618 10.82 94.27 -42.51
C ALA A 618 9.71 94.23 -43.59
#